data_AF-A0A653QP58-F1
#
_entry.id   AF-A0A653QP58-F1
#
_cell.length_a   1.000
_cell.length_b   1.000
_cell.length_c   1.000
_cell.angle_alpha   90.00
_cell.angle_beta   90.00
_cell.angle_gamma   90.00
#
_symmetry.space_group_name_H-M   'P 1'
#
loop_
_entity.id
_entity.type
_entity.pdbx_description
1 polymer ?
#
loop_
_entity_poly.entity_id
_entity_poly.type
_entity_poly.pdbx_seq_one_letter_code
_entity_poly.pdbx_strand_id
1 'polypeptide(L)' 'MSSVRPAQSPKPTLADYAALFIRCEDCGNAKRMGPETLSSLYGKGFQCDADLKPKLICQPCKDRGAYGRNLFLIPTFRRG' A
#
# COMPACT_ATOMS: atom_id res chain seq x y z
N MET A 1 -30.05 13.86 -19.34
CA MET A 1 -29.67 12.43 -19.27
C MET A 1 -28.58 12.30 -18.21
N SER A 2 -28.95 12.02 -16.96
CA SER A 2 -28.00 11.89 -15.85
C SER A 2 -27.44 10.48 -15.84
N SER A 3 -26.20 10.31 -16.33
CA SER A 3 -25.47 9.06 -16.25
C SER A 3 -25.16 8.74 -14.79
N VAL A 4 -25.98 7.91 -14.17
CA VAL A 4 -25.71 7.29 -12.86
C VAL A 4 -24.51 6.37 -13.07
N ARG A 5 -23.32 6.85 -12.68
CA ARG A 5 -22.12 6.00 -12.60
C ARG A 5 -22.44 4.84 -11.65
N PRO A 6 -22.15 3.58 -12.02
CA PRO A 6 -22.34 2.46 -11.11
C PRO A 6 -21.58 2.75 -9.82
N ALA A 7 -22.25 2.57 -8.68
CA ALA A 7 -21.66 2.67 -7.36
C ALA A 7 -20.46 1.71 -7.32
N GLN A 8 -19.26 2.24 -7.51
CA GLN A 8 -18.03 1.50 -7.29
C GLN A 8 -18.09 1.04 -5.84
N SER A 9 -18.18 -0.28 -5.61
CA SER A 9 -17.97 -0.86 -4.29
C SER A 9 -16.76 -0.15 -3.67
N PRO A 10 -16.87 0.36 -2.43
CA PRO A 10 -15.81 1.18 -1.86
C PRO A 10 -14.53 0.37 -1.92
N LYS A 11 -13.56 0.84 -2.72
CA LYS A 11 -12.25 0.20 -2.76
C LYS A 11 -11.73 0.23 -1.33
N PRO A 12 -11.26 -0.91 -0.81
CA PRO A 12 -10.82 -0.96 0.56
C PRO A 12 -9.71 0.07 0.76
N THR A 13 -9.87 0.86 1.81
CA THR A 13 -8.94 1.94 2.13
C THR A 13 -7.81 1.41 3.01
N LEU A 14 -6.74 2.20 3.15
CA LEU A 14 -5.67 1.87 4.10
C LEU A 14 -6.19 1.72 5.54
N ALA A 15 -7.33 2.36 5.88
CA ALA A 15 -7.94 2.23 7.21
C ALA A 15 -8.61 0.86 7.44
N ASP A 16 -9.09 0.22 6.37
CA ASP A 16 -9.72 -1.12 6.42
C ASP A 16 -8.68 -2.25 6.57
N TYR A 17 -7.42 -1.94 6.29
CA TYR A 17 -6.32 -2.89 6.41
C TYR A 17 -5.92 -3.08 7.88
N ALA A 18 -5.82 -4.34 8.31
CA ALA A 18 -5.20 -4.74 9.57
C ALA A 18 -3.68 -4.59 9.51
N ALA A 19 -3.09 -4.94 8.36
CA ALA A 19 -1.69 -4.75 8.07
C ALA A 19 -1.47 -4.71 6.56
N LEU A 20 -0.35 -4.12 6.14
CA LEU A 20 0.10 -4.15 4.76
C LEU A 20 1.51 -4.72 4.73
N PHE A 21 1.66 -5.89 4.12
CA PHE A 21 2.97 -6.49 3.89
C PHE A 21 3.53 -5.98 2.57
N ILE A 22 4.75 -5.49 2.60
CA ILE A 22 5.47 -4.96 1.45
C ILE A 22 6.68 -5.86 1.25
N ARG A 23 6.80 -6.49 0.09
CA ARG A 23 7.94 -7.34 -0.27
C ARG A 23 8.62 -6.77 -1.50
N CYS A 24 9.93 -6.67 -1.48
CA CYS A 24 10.71 -6.36 -2.66
C CYS A 24 11.02 -7.65 -3.42
N GLU A 25 10.68 -7.69 -4.69
CA GLU A 25 10.94 -8.85 -5.55
C GLU A 25 12.41 -8.90 -6.00
N ASP A 26 13.11 -7.77 -6.03
CA ASP A 26 14.51 -7.71 -6.44
C ASP A 26 15.46 -8.34 -5.40
N CYS A 27 15.29 -8.00 -4.12
CA CYS A 27 16.20 -8.44 -3.04
C CYS A 27 15.55 -9.35 -2.00
N GLY A 28 14.24 -9.62 -2.12
CA GLY A 28 13.48 -10.42 -1.16
C GLY A 28 13.14 -9.72 0.16
N ASN A 29 13.64 -8.50 0.39
CA ASN A 29 13.39 -7.77 1.64
C ASN A 29 11.89 -7.54 1.85
N ALA A 30 11.40 -7.82 3.05
CA ALA A 30 9.99 -7.65 3.40
C ALA A 30 9.84 -6.72 4.61
N LYS A 31 8.78 -5.91 4.60
CA LYS A 31 8.40 -5.02 5.69
C LYS A 31 6.91 -5.12 5.93
N ARG A 32 6.50 -5.20 7.19
CA ARG A 32 5.10 -5.11 7.59
C ARG A 32 4.80 -3.70 8.08
N MET A 33 3.74 -3.09 7.54
CA MET A 33 3.13 -1.89 8.10
C MET A 33 1.92 -2.29 8.94
N GLY A 34 1.96 -1.89 10.21
CA GLY A 34 0.85 -2.09 11.13
C GLY A 34 -0.28 -1.07 10.92
N PRO A 35 -1.42 -1.29 11.59
CA PRO A 35 -2.60 -0.46 11.43
C PRO A 35 -2.36 1.00 11.83
N GLU A 36 -1.54 1.27 12.85
CA GLU A 36 -1.21 2.64 13.30
C GLU A 36 -0.47 3.44 12.22
N THR A 37 0.48 2.79 11.54
CA THR A 37 1.22 3.40 10.42
C THR A 37 0.28 3.67 9.25
N LEU A 38 -0.62 2.72 8.95
CA LEU A 38 -1.60 2.85 7.87
C LEU A 38 -2.61 3.97 8.14
N SER A 39 -3.12 4.08 9.36
CA SER A 39 -3.99 5.18 9.79
C SER A 39 -3.28 6.53 9.71
N SER A 40 -2.00 6.59 10.08
CA SER A 40 -1.19 7.81 9.93
C SER A 40 -0.99 8.20 8.45
N LEU A 41 -0.80 7.23 7.56
CA LEU A 41 -0.68 7.46 6.12
C LEU A 41 -2.02 7.89 5.52
N TYR A 42 -3.12 7.30 5.97
CA TYR A 42 -4.46 7.71 5.59
C TYR A 42 -4.73 9.17 5.96
N GLY A 43 -4.38 9.59 7.18
CA GLY A 43 -4.46 10.99 7.61
C GLY A 43 -3.59 11.96 6.81
N LYS A 44 -2.54 11.46 6.13
CA LYS A 44 -1.67 12.23 5.22
C LYS A 44 -2.20 12.29 3.78
N GLY A 45 -3.36 11.67 3.49
CA GLY A 45 -4.00 11.68 2.18
C GLY A 45 -3.74 10.43 1.32
N PHE A 46 -3.07 9.40 1.84
CA PHE A 46 -2.94 8.12 1.13
C PHE A 46 -4.18 7.26 1.37
N GLN A 47 -5.09 7.20 0.40
CA GLN A 47 -6.37 6.53 0.61
C GLN A 47 -6.29 5.02 0.37
N CYS A 48 -5.50 4.58 -0.61
CA CYS A 48 -5.35 3.16 -0.94
C CYS A 48 -3.89 2.76 -1.18
N ASP A 49 -3.65 1.44 -1.28
CA ASP A 49 -2.32 0.89 -1.56
C ASP A 49 -1.77 1.33 -2.92
N ALA A 50 -2.63 1.64 -3.90
CA ALA A 50 -2.23 2.17 -5.19
C ALA A 50 -1.60 3.56 -5.08
N ASP A 51 -2.06 4.41 -4.16
CA ASP A 51 -1.43 5.72 -3.88
C ASP A 51 -0.08 5.54 -3.17
N LEU A 52 0.02 4.49 -2.35
CA LEU A 52 1.21 4.21 -1.55
C LEU A 52 2.34 3.61 -2.39
N LYS A 53 2.03 2.66 -3.28
CA LYS A 53 2.99 1.92 -4.11
C LYS A 53 4.06 2.80 -4.80
N PRO A 54 3.71 3.89 -5.51
CA PRO A 54 4.72 4.73 -6.18
C PRO A 54 5.62 5.52 -5.21
N LYS A 55 5.22 5.68 -3.94
CA LYS A 55 6.03 6.35 -2.91
C LYS A 55 6.96 5.40 -2.17
N LEU A 56 6.72 4.10 -2.25
CA LEU A 56 7.54 3.10 -1.59
C LEU A 56 8.80 2.80 -2.40
N ILE A 57 9.93 2.69 -1.69
CA ILE A 57 11.21 2.31 -2.27
C ILE A 57 11.89 1.34 -1.31
N CYS A 58 12.41 0.24 -1.85
CA CYS A 58 13.27 -0.68 -1.13
C CYS A 58 14.63 -0.01 -0.88
N GLN A 59 14.87 0.43 0.35
CA GLN A 59 16.15 1.06 0.74
C GLN A 59 17.37 0.17 0.45
N PRO A 60 17.38 -1.15 0.77
CA PRO A 60 18.48 -2.02 0.39
C PRO A 60 18.78 -2.07 -1.11
N CYS A 61 17.75 -2.08 -1.97
CA CYS A 61 17.97 -2.03 -3.41
C CYS A 61 18.52 -0.68 -3.87
N LYS A 62 17.98 0.41 -3.30
CA LYS A 62 18.44 1.76 -3.59
C LYS A 62 19.91 1.96 -3.22
N ASP A 63 20.31 1.45 -2.06
CA ASP A 63 21.68 1.54 -1.54
C ASP A 63 22.68 0.78 -2.44
N ARG A 64 22.25 -0.34 -3.03
CA ARG A 64 23.02 -1.13 -4.01
C ARG A 64 23.02 -0.53 -5.43
N GLY A 65 22.40 0.63 -5.65
CA GLY A 65 22.32 1.29 -6.97
C GLY A 65 21.19 0.77 -7.88
N ALA A 66 20.29 -0.07 -7.39
CA ALA A 66 19.11 -0.51 -8.15
C ALA A 66 17.91 0.44 -7.94
N TYR A 67 16.90 0.36 -8.81
CA TYR A 67 15.69 1.20 -8.70
C TYR A 67 14.92 0.98 -7.40
N GLY A 68 14.86 -0.27 -6.90
CA GLY A 68 14.16 -0.62 -5.66
C GLY A 68 12.65 -0.36 -5.67
N ARG A 69 12.04 -0.29 -6.85
CA ARG A 69 10.60 -0.05 -7.04
C ARG A 69 9.80 -1.31 -7.33
N ASN A 70 10.47 -2.46 -7.48
CA ASN A 70 9.80 -3.74 -7.66
C ASN A 70 9.26 -4.23 -6.31
N LEU A 71 8.18 -3.59 -5.88
CA LEU A 71 7.53 -3.82 -4.59
C LEU A 71 6.15 -4.42 -4.80
N PHE A 72 5.94 -5.55 -4.15
CA PHE A 72 4.67 -6.25 -4.06
C PHE A 72 3.99 -5.90 -2.72
N LEU A 73 2.74 -5.44 -2.80
CA LEU A 73 1.94 -5.04 -1.64
C LEU A 73 0.86 -6.09 -1.41
N ILE A 74 0.79 -6.62 -0.20
CA ILE A 74 -0.14 -7.67 0.21
C ILE A 74 -0.96 -7.12 1.38
N PRO A 75 -2.17 -6.61 1.12
CA PRO A 75 -3.05 -6.13 2.19
C PRO A 75 -3.59 -7.31 2.99
N THR A 76 -3.63 -7.14 4.30
CA THR A 76 -4.35 -8.02 5.23
C THR A 76 -5.52 -7.23 5.78
N PHE A 77 -6.74 -7.72 5.56
CA PHE A 77 -7.95 -7.05 6.00
C PHE A 77 -8.20 -7.29 7.48
N ARG A 78 -8.78 -6.29 8.17
CA ARG A 78 -9.38 -6.54 9.48
C ARG A 78 -10.53 -7.52 9.26
N ARG A 79 -10.43 -8.75 9.76
CA ARG A 79 -11.62 -9.58 9.93
C ARG A 79 -12.47 -8.88 10.99
N GLY A 80 -13.57 -8.28 10.55
CA GLY A 80 -14.64 -7.82 11.45
C GLY A 80 -15.28 -9.00 12.16
#